data_AF-A0AAU3KU13-F1
#
_entry.id   AF-A0AAU3KU13-F1
#
_cell.length_a   1.000
_cell.length_b   1.000
_cell.length_c   1.000
_cell.angle_alpha   90.00
_cell.angle_beta   90.00
_cell.angle_gamma   90.00
#
_symmetry.space_group_name_H-M   'P 1'
#
loop_
_entity.id
_entity.type
_entity.pdbx_description
1 polymer ?
#
loop_
_entity_poly.entity_id
_entity_poly.type
_entity_poly.pdbx_seq_one_letter_code
_entity_poly.pdbx_strand_id
1 'polypeptide(L)'
;MGLMDMIRGEFVDIIEWLDDTRTTLAWRFPRYDNEIKNGAELIVREGQRAVFVYRGQLADQYGPGHYQLTTENMPIMSTLQGWRHGFNSPFRSEVYFINTRPVTVPQLR
;
A
#
# COMPACT_ATOMS: atom_id res chain seq x y z
N MET A 1 10.69 16.23 -27.92
CA MET A 1 9.62 15.47 -27.25
C MET A 1 9.98 14.00 -27.36
N GLY A 2 10.53 13.45 -26.28
CA GLY A 2 11.44 12.31 -26.34
C GLY A 2 10.74 10.96 -26.22
N LEU A 3 11.19 10.02 -27.05
CA LEU A 3 10.95 8.58 -26.98
C LEU A 3 11.17 7.99 -25.56
N MET A 4 11.93 8.69 -24.71
CA MET A 4 12.26 8.33 -23.33
C MET A 4 11.10 8.50 -22.33
N ASP A 5 10.04 9.26 -22.64
CA ASP A 5 8.86 9.34 -21.76
C ASP A 5 7.95 8.11 -21.88
N MET A 6 8.15 7.27 -22.90
CA MET A 6 7.38 6.05 -23.12
C MET A 6 7.98 4.81 -22.43
N ILE A 7 9.27 4.84 -22.08
CA ILE A 7 9.95 3.73 -21.36
C ILE A 7 9.72 3.83 -19.83
N ARG A 8 9.16 4.94 -19.34
CA ARG A 8 8.81 5.12 -17.92
C ARG A 8 7.50 4.42 -17.50
N GLY A 9 6.82 3.73 -18.42
CA GLY A 9 5.54 3.06 -18.21
C GLY A 9 5.60 1.73 -17.46
N GLU A 10 6.78 1.12 -17.30
CA GLU A 10 6.96 -0.22 -16.70
C GLU A 10 7.73 -0.22 -15.38
N PHE A 11 7.83 0.91 -14.67
CA PHE A 11 8.28 0.83 -13.28
C PHE A 11 7.15 0.20 -12.45
N VAL A 12 7.33 -1.06 -12.08
CA VAL A 12 6.54 -1.76 -11.06
C VAL A 12 6.46 -0.85 -9.85
N ASP A 13 5.23 -0.62 -9.40
CA ASP A 13 4.94 0.31 -8.34
C ASP A 13 5.25 -0.33 -6.99
N ILE A 14 6.37 0.05 -6.37
CA ILE A 14 6.80 -0.51 -5.09
C ILE A 14 6.25 0.34 -3.95
N ILE A 15 5.41 -0.28 -3.13
CA ILE A 15 4.82 0.30 -1.93
C ILE A 15 5.57 -0.28 -0.73
N GLU A 16 6.43 0.54 -0.13
CA GLU A 16 7.18 0.15 1.06
C GLU A 16 7.34 1.31 2.04
N TRP A 17 7.64 0.96 3.29
CA TRP A 17 7.97 1.92 4.35
C TRP A 17 9.34 1.59 4.94
N LEU A 18 10.29 2.50 4.76
CA LEU A 18 11.69 2.36 5.17
C LEU A 18 12.02 3.04 6.52
N ASP A 19 11.03 3.54 7.25
CA ASP A 19 11.30 4.30 8.47
C ASP A 19 11.86 3.42 9.60
N ASP A 20 13.06 3.75 10.02
CA ASP A 20 13.79 3.10 11.13
C ASP A 20 13.59 3.83 12.47
N THR A 21 12.79 4.90 12.50
CA THR A 21 12.52 5.62 13.75
C THR A 21 11.63 4.77 14.67
N ARG A 22 12.04 4.64 15.94
CA ARG A 22 11.27 3.92 16.97
C ARG A 22 10.09 4.73 17.53
N THR A 23 9.72 5.83 16.87
CA THR A 23 8.73 6.80 17.34
C THR A 23 7.50 6.89 16.46
N THR A 24 7.61 6.54 15.17
CA THR A 24 6.46 6.55 14.25
C THR A 24 5.59 5.32 14.47
N LEU A 25 4.34 5.55 14.90
CA LEU A 25 3.34 4.50 15.11
C LEU A 25 2.62 4.11 13.82
N ALA A 26 2.35 5.08 12.95
CA ALA A 26 1.66 4.86 11.69
C ALA A 26 2.14 5.87 10.64
N TRP A 27 2.21 5.41 9.40
CA TRP A 27 2.59 6.23 8.25
C TRP A 27 1.69 5.91 7.07
N ARG A 28 1.12 6.93 6.44
CA ARG A 28 0.34 6.78 5.21
C ARG A 28 1.27 6.91 4.02
N PHE A 29 1.29 5.91 3.16
CA PHE A 29 2.08 5.92 1.94
C PHE A 29 1.64 7.10 1.04
N PRO A 30 2.53 8.05 0.73
CA PRO A 30 2.18 9.23 -0.03
C PRO A 30 2.05 8.86 -1.50
N ARG A 31 0.88 9.15 -2.08
CA ARG A 31 0.66 8.94 -3.51
C ARG A 31 -0.23 10.02 -4.11
N TYR A 32 0.08 10.44 -5.33
CA TYR A 32 -0.77 11.36 -6.07
C TYR A 32 -2.13 10.69 -6.36
N ASP A 33 -3.20 11.38 -5.98
CA ASP A 33 -4.61 10.93 -6.08
C ASP A 33 -4.93 9.56 -5.42
N ASN A 34 -4.04 9.04 -4.56
CA ASN A 34 -4.17 7.73 -3.90
C ASN A 34 -4.39 6.56 -4.89
N GLU A 35 -3.92 6.67 -6.13
CA GLU A 35 -4.17 5.66 -7.18
C GLU A 35 -3.12 4.56 -7.19
N ILE A 36 -3.45 3.38 -6.68
CA ILE A 36 -2.56 2.21 -6.73
C ILE A 36 -2.74 1.49 -8.08
N LYS A 37 -1.61 1.19 -8.73
CA LYS A 37 -1.61 0.45 -10.00
C LYS A 37 -1.88 -1.03 -9.72
N ASN A 38 -2.63 -1.67 -10.61
CA ASN A 38 -2.73 -3.13 -10.60
C ASN A 38 -1.35 -3.74 -10.91
N GLY A 39 -0.91 -4.72 -10.12
CA GLY A 39 0.42 -5.30 -10.19
C GLY A 39 1.48 -4.54 -9.38
N ALA A 40 1.08 -3.63 -8.49
CA ALA A 40 1.99 -3.01 -7.53
C ALA A 40 2.56 -4.05 -6.55
N GLU A 41 3.81 -3.88 -6.14
CA GLU A 41 4.48 -4.75 -5.17
C GLU A 41 4.43 -4.09 -3.79
N LEU A 42 3.83 -4.77 -2.82
CA LEU A 42 3.80 -4.37 -1.42
C LEU A 42 4.89 -5.12 -0.65
N ILE A 43 5.80 -4.37 -0.05
CA ILE A 43 6.84 -4.92 0.83
C ILE A 43 6.53 -4.48 2.26
N VAL A 44 6.19 -5.46 3.10
CA VAL A 44 5.96 -5.25 4.53
C VAL A 44 7.14 -5.81 5.30
N ARG A 45 7.86 -4.95 6.02
CA ARG A 45 9.04 -5.38 6.79
C ARG A 45 8.60 -5.97 8.13
N GLU A 46 9.47 -6.76 8.75
CA GLU A 46 9.22 -7.28 10.10
C GLU A 46 8.95 -6.15 11.11
N GLY A 47 7.98 -6.37 12.00
CA GLY A 47 7.56 -5.35 12.95
C GLY A 47 6.70 -4.24 12.33
N GLN A 48 6.28 -4.39 11.07
CA GLN A 48 5.26 -3.55 10.45
C GLN A 48 4.03 -4.39 10.09
N ARG A 49 2.90 -3.71 9.91
CA ARG A 49 1.69 -4.23 9.27
C ARG A 49 1.21 -3.20 8.27
N ALA A 50 0.85 -3.62 7.06
CA ALA A 50 0.21 -2.73 6.09
C ALA A 50 -1.30 -2.90 6.14
N VAL A 51 -2.04 -1.81 6.06
CA VAL A 51 -3.50 -1.76 6.07
C VAL A 51 -3.97 -0.99 4.85
N PHE A 52 -4.85 -1.62 4.08
CA PHE A 52 -5.49 -1.00 2.92
C PHE A 52 -6.82 -0.40 3.33
N VAL A 53 -7.03 0.86 2.93
CA VAL A 53 -8.28 1.57 3.16
C VAL A 53 -8.86 1.96 1.80
N TYR A 54 -10.08 1.51 1.54
CA TYR A 54 -10.83 1.82 0.35
C TYR A 54 -12.08 2.63 0.71
N ARG A 55 -12.23 3.83 0.15
CA ARG A 55 -13.37 4.74 0.42
C ARG A 55 -13.66 4.93 1.92
N GLY A 56 -12.62 5.00 2.75
CA GLY A 56 -12.74 5.17 4.20
C GLY A 56 -13.08 3.88 4.97
N GLN A 57 -13.11 2.72 4.32
CA GLN A 57 -13.32 1.42 4.97
C GLN A 57 -12.05 0.56 4.90
N LEU A 58 -11.77 -0.17 5.98
CA LEU A 58 -10.65 -1.12 6.01
C LEU A 58 -10.95 -2.26 5.03
N ALA A 59 -10.09 -2.39 4.01
CA ALA A 59 -10.24 -3.33 2.91
C ALA A 59 -9.42 -4.60 3.12
N ASP A 60 -8.19 -4.49 3.61
CA ASP A 60 -7.31 -5.63 3.85
C ASP A 60 -6.16 -5.29 4.82
N GLN A 61 -5.51 -6.32 5.35
CA GLN A 61 -4.35 -6.22 6.24
C GLN A 61 -3.26 -7.22 5.84
N TYR A 62 -2.03 -6.75 5.69
CA TYR A 62 -0.88 -7.57 5.32
C TYR A 62 0.15 -7.59 6.45
N GLY A 63 0.57 -8.79 6.85
CA GLY A 63 1.70 -9.01 7.76
C GLY A 63 3.04 -8.86 7.05
N PRO A 64 4.17 -9.16 7.72
CA PRO A 64 5.50 -9.12 7.11
C PRO A 64 5.61 -10.06 5.91
N GLY A 65 6.15 -9.57 4.79
CA GLY A 65 6.28 -10.34 3.56
C GLY A 65 6.31 -9.46 2.30
N HIS A 66 6.35 -10.15 1.16
CA HIS A 66 6.26 -9.57 -0.18
C HIS A 66 4.94 -10.00 -0.81
N TYR A 67 4.16 -9.04 -1.31
CA TYR A 67 2.84 -9.29 -1.87
C TYR A 67 2.67 -8.53 -3.17
N GLN A 68 2.18 -9.22 -4.20
CA GLN A 68 1.72 -8.55 -5.40
C GLN A 68 0.25 -8.14 -5.24
N LEU A 69 -0.02 -6.85 -5.37
CA LEU A 69 -1.34 -6.26 -5.26
C LEU A 69 -2.03 -6.31 -6.62
N THR A 70 -2.96 -7.26 -6.73
CA THR A 70 -3.88 -7.32 -7.87
C THR A 70 -5.31 -7.14 -7.36
N THR A 71 -6.15 -6.55 -8.20
CA THR A 71 -7.57 -6.33 -7.85
C THR A 71 -8.31 -7.63 -7.54
N GLU A 72 -7.83 -8.75 -8.09
CA GLU A 72 -8.40 -10.09 -7.90
C GLU A 72 -8.07 -10.70 -6.53
N ASN A 73 -6.91 -10.36 -5.96
CA ASN A 73 -6.42 -10.95 -4.71
C ASN A 73 -6.88 -10.21 -3.45
N MET A 74 -7.56 -9.06 -3.58
CA MET A 74 -8.04 -8.28 -2.44
C MET A 74 -9.47 -8.70 -2.01
N PRO A 75 -9.71 -9.20 -0.78
CA PRO A 75 -10.99 -9.82 -0.35
C PRO A 75 -12.21 -8.88 -0.44
N ILE A 76 -12.05 -7.60 -0.10
CA ILE A 76 -13.14 -6.64 -0.13
C ILE A 76 -13.41 -6.14 -1.56
N MET A 77 -12.39 -6.14 -2.44
CA MET A 77 -12.57 -5.80 -3.87
C MET A 77 -13.16 -6.97 -4.66
N SER A 78 -12.80 -8.21 -4.33
CA SER A 78 -13.38 -9.42 -4.94
C SER A 78 -14.87 -9.57 -4.61
N THR A 79 -15.33 -9.07 -3.46
CA THR A 79 -16.76 -9.01 -3.13
C THR A 79 -17.53 -7.96 -3.98
N LEU A 80 -16.83 -6.97 -4.56
CA LEU A 80 -17.37 -5.96 -5.47
C LEU A 80 -17.28 -6.34 -6.97
N GLN A 81 -17.00 -7.62 -7.28
CA GLN A 81 -16.85 -8.22 -8.63
C GLN A 81 -17.99 -7.94 -9.63
N GLY A 82 -19.09 -7.30 -9.21
CA GLY A 82 -20.19 -6.87 -10.07
C GLY A 82 -19.94 -5.63 -10.93
N TRP A 83 -18.81 -4.91 -10.80
CA TRP A 83 -18.48 -3.81 -11.72
C TRP A 83 -17.88 -4.37 -13.02
N ARG A 84 -18.77 -4.68 -13.96
CA ARG A 84 -18.56 -5.58 -15.10
C ARG A 84 -17.53 -5.19 -16.15
N HIS A 85 -16.85 -4.04 -16.12
CA HIS A 85 -15.85 -3.66 -17.13
C HIS A 85 -14.70 -2.86 -16.50
N GLY A 86 -13.49 -3.43 -16.34
CA GLY A 86 -12.26 -2.61 -16.22
C GLY A 86 -11.35 -2.80 -15.00
N PHE A 87 -11.06 -4.03 -14.54
CA PHE A 87 -10.10 -4.30 -13.45
C PHE A 87 -8.62 -4.00 -13.79
N ASN A 88 -8.32 -3.54 -15.00
CA ASN A 88 -7.02 -2.96 -15.38
C ASN A 88 -6.90 -1.46 -15.03
N SER A 89 -7.93 -0.85 -14.43
CA SER A 89 -7.87 0.55 -14.01
C SER A 89 -7.13 0.68 -12.67
N PRO A 90 -6.31 1.73 -12.49
CA PRO A 90 -5.83 2.12 -11.16
C PRO A 90 -7.03 2.30 -10.21
N PHE A 91 -6.83 1.94 -8.95
CA PHE A 91 -7.85 2.05 -7.92
C PHE A 91 -7.43 3.07 -6.86
N ARG A 92 -8.38 3.92 -6.44
CA ARG A 92 -8.15 4.88 -5.37
C ARG A 92 -8.25 4.20 -4.02
N SER A 93 -7.11 4.02 -3.36
CA SER A 93 -7.00 3.43 -2.02
C SER A 93 -5.79 3.97 -1.29
N GLU A 94 -5.89 3.99 0.03
CA GLU A 94 -4.81 4.42 0.90
C GLU A 94 -4.12 3.19 1.50
N VAL A 95 -2.79 3.26 1.62
CA VAL A 95 -2.00 2.26 2.36
C VAL A 95 -1.44 2.93 3.59
N TYR A 96 -1.73 2.32 4.74
CA TYR A 96 -1.17 2.71 6.03
C TYR A 96 -0.23 1.62 6.50
N PHE A 97 1.00 1.98 6.80
CA PHE A 97 1.91 1.13 7.54
C PHE A 97 1.78 1.45 9.02
N ILE A 98 1.62 0.41 9.84
CA ILE A 98 1.51 0.50 11.29
C ILE A 98 2.71 -0.22 11.90
N ASN A 99 3.38 0.46 12.83
CA ASN A 99 4.45 -0.13 13.61
C ASN A 99 3.84 -1.07 14.66
N THR A 100 4.31 -2.31 14.67
CA THR A 100 3.88 -3.34 15.64
C THR A 100 4.97 -3.62 16.68
N ARG A 101 6.11 -2.93 16.60
CA ARG A 101 7.17 -3.01 17.60
C ARG A 101 6.81 -2.17 18.82
N PRO A 102 7.25 -2.56 20.04
CA PRO A 102 7.07 -1.74 21.23
C PRO A 102 7.76 -0.39 21.07
N VAL A 103 7.01 0.70 21.23
CA VAL A 103 7.55 2.06 21.28
C VAL A 103 7.90 2.38 22.73
N THR A 104 9.18 2.56 23.03
CA THR A 104 9.62 3.05 24.34
C THR A 104 9.52 4.57 24.36
N VAL A 105 8.55 5.10 25.11
CA VAL A 105 8.46 6.55 25.37
C VAL A 105 9.61 6.93 26.32
N PRO A 106 10.47 7.92 26.00
CA PRO A 106 11.47 8.38 26.94
C PRO A 106 10.76 8.93 28.16
N GLN A 107 11.04 8.38 29.34
CA GLN A 107 10.54 8.96 30.59
C GLN A 107 11.24 10.31 30.78
N LEU A 108 10.47 11.40 30.71
CA LEU A 108 10.95 12.72 31.12
C LEU A 108 11.35 12.61 32.60
N ARG A 109 12.65 12.75 32.87
CA ARG A 109 13.17 12.91 34.24
C ARG A 109 13.04 14.36 34.67
#